data_AF-A0A927PCP2-F1
#
_entry.id   AF-A0A927PCP2-F1
#
_cell.length_a   1.000
_cell.length_b   1.000
_cell.length_c   1.000
_cell.angle_alpha   90.00
_cell.angle_beta   90.00
_cell.angle_gamma   90.00
#
_symmetry.space_group_name_H-M   'P 1'
#
loop_
_entity.id
_entity.type
_entity.pdbx_description
1 polymer ?
#
loop_
_entity_poly.entity_id
_entity_poly.type
_entity_poly.pdbx_seq_one_letter_code
_entity_poly.pdbx_strand_id
1 'polypeptide(L)'
;MAFNLNYSAVYSHSNLFKKGDRIQKQPEGDLINIAMAGEIKGCAGSTKFDSDGLSLGCVSLVKDGVVENYFGSNRFGQYLGETPTGDMRCMQVSSGSVKEVKGNYLEVLSMSGLQVDFFNDYIGGEVRLAYWHEDDKVTPVTGVAISGKLSEVLNHISLSEQTAVHNGYTGPAKAVLSHMAIF
;
A
#
# COMPACT_ATOMS: atom_id res chain seq x y z
N MET A 1 5.28 2.88 -0.60
CA MET A 1 5.81 1.62 -1.18
C MET A 1 6.07 1.72 -2.68
N ALA A 2 5.07 2.00 -3.54
CA ALA A 2 5.29 2.04 -5.00
C ALA A 2 6.44 2.97 -5.44
N PHE A 3 6.59 4.15 -4.85
CA PHE A 3 7.73 5.04 -5.16
C PHE A 3 9.10 4.37 -4.99
N ASN A 4 9.25 3.43 -4.05
CA ASN A 4 10.48 2.68 -3.86
C ASN A 4 10.83 1.80 -5.07
N LEU A 5 9.83 1.36 -5.83
CA LEU A 5 9.97 0.53 -7.03
C LEU A 5 9.92 1.37 -8.31
N ASN A 6 10.01 2.70 -8.21
CA ASN A 6 10.08 3.57 -9.37
C ASN A 6 11.51 3.59 -9.95
N TYR A 7 11.64 3.60 -11.28
CA TYR A 7 12.94 3.64 -11.98
C TYR A 7 13.82 4.79 -11.51
N SER A 8 13.25 5.96 -11.20
CA SER A 8 14.04 7.09 -10.68
C SER A 8 14.70 6.76 -9.34
N ALA A 9 13.96 6.11 -8.43
CA ALA A 9 14.46 5.71 -7.11
C ALA A 9 15.50 4.58 -7.20
N VAL A 10 15.31 3.65 -8.14
CA VAL A 10 16.27 2.57 -8.42
C VAL A 10 17.58 3.13 -8.99
N TYR A 11 17.47 4.04 -9.96
CA TYR A 11 18.63 4.70 -10.57
C TYR A 11 19.43 5.53 -9.58
N SER A 12 18.76 6.28 -8.69
CA SER A 12 19.42 7.06 -7.64
C SER A 12 19.88 6.23 -6.44
N HIS A 13 19.69 4.92 -6.45
CA HIS A 13 20.00 4.01 -5.34
C HIS A 13 19.35 4.41 -4.00
N SER A 14 18.18 5.07 -4.07
CA SER A 14 17.38 5.42 -2.89
C SER A 14 16.25 4.41 -2.64
N ASN A 15 16.10 3.41 -3.50
CA ASN A 15 15.20 2.31 -3.26
C ASN A 15 15.72 1.39 -2.14
N LEU A 16 14.77 0.74 -1.47
CA LEU A 16 14.98 -0.20 -0.40
C LEU A 16 14.95 -1.62 -0.92
N PHE A 17 13.98 -1.89 -1.80
CA PHE A 17 13.69 -3.21 -2.30
C PHE A 17 14.14 -3.36 -3.74
N LYS A 18 14.65 -4.54 -4.05
CA LYS A 18 15.03 -4.97 -5.39
C LYS A 18 14.08 -6.06 -5.89
N LYS A 19 14.04 -6.27 -7.22
CA LYS A 19 13.35 -7.43 -7.81
C LYS A 19 13.81 -8.73 -7.13
N GLY A 20 12.85 -9.56 -6.73
CA GLY A 20 13.07 -10.79 -5.96
C GLY A 20 13.05 -10.62 -4.44
N ASP A 21 13.12 -9.40 -3.92
CA ASP A 21 13.02 -9.17 -2.48
C ASP A 21 11.62 -9.47 -1.96
N ARG A 22 11.56 -10.04 -0.76
CA ARG A 22 10.32 -10.34 -0.04
C ARG A 22 9.97 -9.18 0.86
N ILE A 23 8.79 -8.60 0.64
CA ILE A 23 8.21 -7.58 1.53
C ILE A 23 7.50 -8.26 2.70
N GLN A 24 6.82 -9.38 2.42
CA GLN A 24 6.28 -10.29 3.42
C GLN A 24 7.22 -11.48 3.55
N LYS A 25 7.88 -11.64 4.69
CA LYS A 25 8.87 -12.71 4.90
C LYS A 25 8.19 -14.03 5.27
N GLN A 26 7.18 -13.97 6.13
CA GLN A 26 6.45 -15.10 6.67
C GLN A 26 4.98 -14.71 6.78
N PRO A 27 4.26 -14.60 5.64
CA PRO A 27 2.88 -14.15 5.65
C PRO A 27 1.96 -15.20 6.30
N GLU A 28 1.19 -14.77 7.28
CA GLU A 28 0.06 -15.50 7.88
C GLU A 28 -1.29 -14.86 7.50
N GLY A 29 -1.27 -13.59 7.08
CA GLY A 29 -2.42 -12.87 6.54
C GLY A 29 -2.51 -12.91 5.01
N ASP A 30 -3.23 -11.95 4.44
CA ASP A 30 -3.40 -11.82 3.00
C ASP A 30 -2.07 -11.46 2.30
N LEU A 31 -1.84 -12.08 1.15
CA LEU A 31 -0.67 -11.79 0.33
C LEU A 31 -0.83 -10.45 -0.40
N ILE A 32 0.16 -9.58 -0.21
CA ILE A 32 0.18 -8.25 -0.81
C ILE A 32 0.49 -8.37 -2.29
N ASN A 33 -0.42 -7.85 -3.09
CA ASN A 33 -0.30 -7.75 -4.54
C ASN A 33 -0.52 -6.28 -4.94
N ILE A 34 0.46 -5.68 -5.60
CA ILE A 34 0.46 -4.25 -5.97
C ILE A 34 0.80 -4.13 -7.46
N ALA A 35 0.00 -3.38 -8.19
CA ALA A 35 0.27 -2.98 -9.56
C ALA A 35 0.20 -1.46 -9.72
N MET A 36 0.86 -0.95 -10.75
CA MET A 36 0.65 0.41 -11.26
C MET A 36 -0.02 0.31 -12.62
N ALA A 37 -1.00 1.18 -12.87
CA ALA A 37 -1.72 1.22 -14.13
C ALA A 37 -1.85 2.65 -14.66
N GLY A 38 -1.93 2.75 -16.00
CA GLY A 38 -2.23 3.98 -16.71
C GLY A 38 -3.66 4.43 -16.53
N GLU A 39 -4.61 3.50 -16.53
CA GLU A 39 -6.04 3.81 -16.52
C GLU A 39 -6.81 2.87 -15.59
N ILE A 40 -7.51 3.46 -14.63
CA ILE A 40 -8.44 2.80 -13.73
C ILE A 40 -9.69 3.66 -13.62
N LYS A 41 -10.87 3.04 -13.76
CA LYS A 41 -12.15 3.75 -13.65
C LYS A 41 -12.26 4.45 -12.28
N GLY A 42 -12.48 5.75 -12.28
CA GLY A 42 -12.61 6.58 -11.08
C GLY A 42 -11.29 7.05 -10.46
N CYS A 43 -10.13 6.57 -10.92
CA CYS A 43 -8.83 7.06 -10.47
C CYS A 43 -8.54 8.42 -11.12
N ALA A 44 -8.19 9.41 -10.31
CA ALA A 44 -7.89 10.77 -10.79
C ALA A 44 -6.60 10.85 -11.63
N GLY A 45 -5.70 9.87 -11.46
CA GLY A 45 -4.44 9.77 -12.20
C GLY A 45 -4.54 9.08 -13.57
N SER A 46 -5.75 8.68 -13.99
CA SER A 46 -5.95 7.91 -15.21
C SER A 46 -5.61 8.70 -16.46
N THR A 47 -4.71 8.17 -17.28
CA THR A 47 -4.34 8.71 -18.60
C THR A 47 -3.91 7.59 -19.54
N LYS A 48 -4.07 7.81 -20.85
CA LYS A 48 -3.66 6.85 -21.89
C LYS A 48 -2.17 6.91 -22.20
N PHE A 49 -1.55 8.05 -21.96
CA PHE A 49 -0.13 8.28 -22.20
C PHE A 49 0.45 9.28 -21.19
N ASP A 50 1.77 9.21 -20.97
CA ASP A 50 2.50 10.15 -20.11
C ASP A 50 3.07 11.35 -20.89
N SER A 51 3.86 12.19 -20.21
CA SER A 51 4.49 13.37 -20.80
C SER A 51 5.57 13.06 -21.85
N ASP A 52 6.09 11.84 -21.87
CA ASP A 52 7.06 11.37 -22.87
C ASP A 52 6.34 10.79 -24.10
N GLY A 53 5.01 10.70 -24.08
CA GLY A 53 4.18 10.12 -25.14
C GLY A 53 4.11 8.59 -25.10
N LEU A 54 4.57 7.95 -24.01
CA LEU A 54 4.48 6.50 -23.86
C LEU A 54 3.05 6.09 -23.53
N SER A 55 2.54 5.08 -24.23
CA SER A 55 1.25 4.47 -23.89
C SER A 55 1.35 3.74 -22.56
N LEU A 56 0.40 4.00 -21.66
CA LEU A 56 0.41 3.42 -20.32
C LEU A 56 -0.44 2.15 -20.25
N GLY A 57 0.20 1.07 -19.80
CA GLY A 57 -0.44 -0.23 -19.58
C GLY A 57 -0.72 -0.49 -18.10
N CYS A 58 -0.47 -1.72 -17.68
CA CYS A 58 -0.51 -2.15 -16.28
C CYS A 58 0.73 -3.00 -15.99
N VAL A 59 1.37 -2.76 -14.85
CA VAL A 59 2.59 -3.45 -14.43
C VAL A 59 2.43 -3.94 -12.99
N SER A 60 2.54 -5.25 -12.81
CA SER A 60 2.63 -5.89 -11.50
C SER A 60 3.97 -5.55 -10.86
N LEU A 61 3.95 -4.84 -9.73
CA LEU A 61 5.16 -4.46 -8.98
C LEU A 61 5.47 -5.45 -7.87
N VAL A 62 4.44 -5.89 -7.16
CA VAL A 62 4.54 -6.86 -6.08
C VAL A 62 3.52 -7.96 -6.35
N LYS A 63 3.99 -9.19 -6.35
CA LYS A 63 3.16 -10.38 -6.50
C LYS A 63 3.43 -11.33 -5.35
N ASP A 64 2.37 -11.74 -4.67
CA ASP A 64 2.43 -12.67 -3.55
C ASP A 64 3.47 -12.27 -2.47
N GLY A 65 3.52 -10.96 -2.17
CA GLY A 65 4.46 -10.39 -1.20
C GLY A 65 5.91 -10.24 -1.69
N VAL A 66 6.19 -10.52 -2.96
CA VAL A 66 7.54 -10.46 -3.58
C VAL A 66 7.60 -9.38 -4.65
N VAL A 67 8.68 -8.60 -4.69
CA VAL A 67 8.90 -7.59 -5.74
C VAL A 67 9.17 -8.29 -7.07
N GLU A 68 8.35 -8.00 -8.07
CA GLU A 68 8.44 -8.59 -9.41
C GLU A 68 9.07 -7.61 -10.41
N ASN A 69 8.57 -6.37 -10.45
CA ASN A 69 9.00 -5.36 -11.42
C ASN A 69 9.21 -3.98 -10.79
N TYR A 70 9.78 -3.10 -11.61
CA TYR A 70 9.83 -1.66 -11.40
C TYR A 70 8.96 -0.96 -12.45
N PHE A 71 8.77 0.35 -12.30
CA PHE A 71 8.04 1.16 -13.27
C PHE A 71 8.58 2.59 -13.34
N GLY A 72 8.27 3.31 -14.41
CA GLY A 72 8.46 4.77 -14.48
C GLY A 72 8.76 5.26 -15.90
N SER A 73 9.13 6.54 -15.95
CA SER A 73 9.42 7.31 -17.17
C SER A 73 10.36 6.63 -18.16
N ASN A 74 10.28 7.09 -19.40
CA ASN A 74 11.16 6.66 -20.49
C ASN A 74 12.64 6.82 -20.13
N ARG A 75 13.01 8.01 -19.63
CA ARG A 75 14.40 8.38 -19.35
C ARG A 75 15.07 7.37 -18.41
N PHE A 76 14.46 7.10 -17.26
CA PHE A 76 15.08 6.23 -16.26
C PHE A 76 15.01 4.75 -16.65
N GLY A 77 13.96 4.32 -17.38
CA GLY A 77 13.91 2.99 -17.96
C GLY A 77 15.12 2.74 -18.86
N GLN A 78 15.42 3.68 -19.76
CA GLN A 78 16.60 3.59 -20.63
C GLN A 78 17.92 3.58 -19.86
N TYR A 79 18.08 4.42 -18.83
CA TYR A 79 19.30 4.44 -18.02
C TYR A 79 19.57 3.12 -17.30
N LEU A 80 18.51 2.41 -16.90
CA LEU A 80 18.58 1.11 -16.24
C LEU A 80 18.64 -0.07 -17.23
N GLY A 81 18.43 0.17 -18.53
CA GLY A 81 18.28 -0.89 -19.53
C GLY A 81 16.97 -1.67 -19.40
N GLU A 82 15.98 -1.11 -18.70
CA GLU A 82 14.65 -1.69 -18.50
C GLU A 82 13.71 -1.22 -19.63
N THR A 83 12.68 -2.01 -19.92
CA THR A 83 11.61 -1.59 -20.84
C THR A 83 10.83 -0.43 -20.21
N PRO A 84 10.74 0.75 -20.85
CA PRO A 84 9.93 1.84 -20.34
C PRO A 84 8.46 1.45 -20.18
N THR A 85 7.91 1.71 -18.99
CA THR A 85 6.49 1.45 -18.68
C THR A 85 5.65 2.73 -18.73
N GLY A 86 6.33 3.87 -18.70
CA GLY A 86 5.76 5.20 -18.52
C GLY A 86 5.42 5.55 -17.07
N ASP A 87 5.15 6.83 -16.84
CA ASP A 87 4.84 7.38 -15.52
C ASP A 87 3.36 7.16 -15.13
N MET A 88 3.06 5.92 -14.73
CA MET A 88 1.75 5.51 -14.22
C MET A 88 1.44 6.13 -12.85
N ARG A 89 0.19 6.56 -12.65
CA ARG A 89 -0.25 7.33 -11.45
C ARG A 89 -1.36 6.66 -10.65
N CYS A 90 -1.88 5.53 -11.13
CA CYS A 90 -2.89 4.75 -10.42
C CYS A 90 -2.27 3.49 -9.82
N MET A 91 -2.26 3.40 -8.50
CA MET A 91 -1.89 2.21 -7.75
C MET A 91 -3.10 1.32 -7.56
N GLN A 92 -2.93 0.04 -7.84
CA GLN A 92 -3.92 -1.00 -7.60
C GLN A 92 -3.39 -1.98 -6.57
N VAL A 93 -4.18 -2.24 -5.53
CA VAL A 93 -3.92 -3.27 -4.52
C VAL A 93 -5.03 -4.31 -4.60
N SER A 94 -4.68 -5.60 -4.58
CA SER A 94 -5.70 -6.67 -4.62
C SER A 94 -6.56 -6.66 -3.36
N SER A 95 -7.85 -6.97 -3.52
CA SER A 95 -8.77 -7.20 -2.40
C SER A 95 -8.38 -8.44 -1.61
N GLY A 96 -8.75 -8.47 -0.32
CA GLY A 96 -8.68 -9.67 0.50
C GLY A 96 -10.05 -10.33 0.62
N SER A 97 -10.27 -10.99 1.76
CA SER A 97 -11.49 -11.76 2.04
C SER A 97 -12.31 -11.23 3.22
N VAL A 98 -11.85 -10.16 3.90
CA VAL A 98 -12.55 -9.63 5.07
C VAL A 98 -13.83 -8.91 4.66
N LYS A 99 -14.97 -9.43 5.13
CA LYS A 99 -16.28 -8.77 5.01
C LYS A 99 -16.59 -7.91 6.23
N GLU A 100 -16.24 -8.41 7.41
CA GLU A 100 -16.53 -7.80 8.70
C GLU A 100 -15.41 -8.15 9.69
N VAL A 101 -15.07 -7.20 10.56
CA VAL A 101 -14.10 -7.39 11.64
C VAL A 101 -14.86 -7.87 12.87
N LYS A 102 -14.36 -8.93 13.53
CA LYS A 102 -15.00 -9.53 14.71
C LYS A 102 -14.12 -9.34 15.95
N GLY A 103 -14.75 -9.33 17.12
CA GLY A 103 -14.08 -9.19 18.41
C GLY A 103 -13.81 -7.73 18.76
N ASN A 104 -12.83 -7.51 19.63
CA ASN A 104 -12.51 -6.16 20.11
C ASN A 104 -11.48 -5.51 19.20
N TYR A 105 -11.79 -4.32 18.68
CA TYR A 105 -10.89 -3.62 17.76
C TYR A 105 -11.13 -2.11 17.77
N LEU A 106 -10.11 -1.38 17.32
CA LEU A 106 -10.16 0.05 17.10
C LEU A 106 -10.47 0.34 15.62
N GLU A 107 -11.66 0.85 15.31
CA GLU A 107 -12.01 1.32 13.98
C GLU A 107 -11.52 2.76 13.79
N VAL A 108 -10.39 2.91 13.10
CA VAL A 108 -9.80 4.21 12.82
C VAL A 108 -10.53 4.89 11.67
N LEU A 109 -11.13 6.06 11.94
CA LEU A 109 -11.83 6.88 10.95
C LEU A 109 -10.98 8.02 10.41
N SER A 110 -10.09 8.56 11.25
CA SER A 110 -9.20 9.65 10.87
C SER A 110 -7.91 9.63 11.67
N MET A 111 -6.81 9.94 11.01
CA MET A 111 -5.48 10.07 11.61
C MET A 111 -4.84 11.40 11.22
N SER A 112 -3.99 11.95 12.08
CA SER A 112 -3.13 13.10 11.76
C SER A 112 -2.17 12.76 10.60
N GLY A 113 -1.72 11.51 10.54
CA GLY A 113 -0.90 10.95 9.47
C GLY A 113 -0.36 9.58 9.87
N LEU A 114 -0.44 8.61 8.96
CA LEU A 114 0.17 7.30 9.15
C LEU A 114 1.64 7.38 8.72
N GLN A 115 2.54 7.11 9.65
CA GLN A 115 3.97 7.04 9.41
C GLN A 115 4.35 5.57 9.19
N VAL A 116 5.14 5.34 8.14
CA VAL A 116 5.67 4.02 7.79
C VAL A 116 7.15 4.17 7.49
N ASP A 117 7.98 3.44 8.21
CA ASP A 117 9.42 3.41 8.02
C ASP A 117 9.90 1.96 7.93
N PHE A 118 10.31 1.57 6.73
CA PHE A 118 10.81 0.23 6.45
C PHE A 118 12.21 -0.03 7.01
N PHE A 119 13.04 0.99 7.17
CA PHE A 119 14.39 0.82 7.74
C PHE A 119 14.31 0.55 9.24
N ASN A 120 13.46 1.31 9.94
CA ASN A 120 13.26 1.20 11.38
C ASN A 120 12.19 0.16 11.77
N ASP A 121 11.64 -0.56 10.80
CA ASP A 121 10.57 -1.55 10.99
C ASP A 121 9.37 -0.98 11.77
N TYR A 122 8.94 0.23 11.42
CA TYR A 122 7.98 1.01 12.19
C TYR A 122 6.74 1.38 11.38
N ILE A 123 5.59 1.28 12.03
CA ILE A 123 4.33 1.85 11.57
C ILE A 123 3.61 2.47 12.76
N GLY A 124 3.04 3.66 12.58
CA GLY A 124 2.28 4.30 13.66
C GLY A 124 1.83 5.71 13.34
N GLY A 125 1.14 6.32 14.29
CA GLY A 125 0.63 7.68 14.16
C GLY A 125 -0.46 8.00 15.17
N GLU A 126 -0.87 9.26 15.18
CA GLU A 126 -1.95 9.75 16.03
C GLU A 126 -3.31 9.56 15.34
N VAL A 127 -4.25 8.98 16.06
CA VAL A 127 -5.64 8.79 15.67
C VAL A 127 -6.46 9.98 16.20
N ARG A 128 -7.08 10.72 15.28
CA ARG A 128 -7.93 11.87 15.60
C ARG A 128 -9.34 11.45 15.98
N LEU A 129 -9.84 10.41 15.31
CA LEU A 129 -11.17 9.88 15.52
C LEU A 129 -11.19 8.39 15.23
N ALA A 130 -11.72 7.62 16.19
CA ALA A 130 -11.97 6.21 16.04
C ALA A 130 -13.18 5.75 16.88
N TYR A 131 -13.63 4.54 16.62
CA TYR A 131 -14.54 3.82 17.49
C TYR A 131 -13.82 2.62 18.10
N TRP A 132 -13.85 2.52 19.43
CA TRP A 132 -13.47 1.32 20.15
C TRP A 132 -14.67 0.39 20.21
N HIS A 133 -14.55 -0.77 19.55
CA HIS A 133 -15.54 -1.84 19.56
C HIS A 133 -15.12 -2.85 20.62
N GLU A 134 -15.97 -3.06 21.62
CA GLU A 134 -15.78 -4.03 22.70
C GLU A 134 -17.08 -4.79 22.92
N ASP A 135 -17.13 -6.04 22.46
CA ASP A 135 -18.35 -6.85 22.37
C ASP A 135 -19.49 -6.08 21.67
N ASP A 136 -20.60 -5.81 22.38
CA ASP A 136 -21.76 -5.06 21.86
C ASP A 136 -21.66 -3.54 22.08
N LYS A 137 -20.54 -3.06 22.62
CA LYS A 137 -20.36 -1.63 22.98
C LYS A 137 -19.43 -0.93 21.99
N VAL A 138 -19.93 0.18 21.45
CA VAL A 138 -19.15 1.09 20.60
C VAL A 138 -18.88 2.39 21.34
N THR A 139 -17.61 2.71 21.57
CA THR A 139 -17.19 3.93 22.27
C THR A 139 -16.39 4.84 21.33
N PRO A 140 -16.82 6.09 21.07
CA PRO A 140 -15.99 7.03 20.33
C PRO A 140 -14.74 7.39 21.13
N VAL A 141 -13.58 7.34 20.48
CA VAL A 141 -12.29 7.70 21.06
C VAL A 141 -11.54 8.69 20.17
N THR A 142 -10.80 9.60 20.78
CA THR A 142 -10.03 10.66 20.12
C THR A 142 -8.70 10.85 20.83
N GLY A 143 -7.68 11.31 20.10
CA GLY A 143 -6.37 11.66 20.67
C GLY A 143 -5.55 10.47 21.18
N VAL A 144 -5.79 9.27 20.62
CA VAL A 144 -5.00 8.07 20.92
C VAL A 144 -3.87 7.91 19.91
N ALA A 145 -2.78 7.26 20.30
CA ALA A 145 -1.70 6.92 19.39
C ALA A 145 -1.67 5.41 19.14
N ILE A 146 -1.28 5.02 17.92
CA ILE A 146 -1.04 3.61 17.58
C ILE A 146 0.38 3.44 17.07
N SER A 147 1.02 2.32 17.40
CA SER A 147 2.28 1.94 16.78
C SER A 147 2.52 0.44 16.81
N GLY A 148 3.31 -0.07 15.88
CA GLY A 148 3.70 -1.46 15.82
C GLY A 148 4.93 -1.67 14.95
N LYS A 149 5.36 -2.93 14.87
CA LYS A 149 6.40 -3.34 13.93
C LYS A 149 5.80 -3.51 12.54
N LEU A 150 6.39 -2.85 11.55
CA LEU A 150 5.87 -2.88 10.19
C LEU A 150 5.90 -4.31 9.61
N SER A 151 6.95 -5.06 9.86
CA SER A 151 7.12 -6.44 9.40
C SER A 151 6.06 -7.37 9.97
N GLU A 152 5.76 -7.25 11.27
CA GLU A 152 4.66 -8.00 11.92
C GLU A 152 3.32 -7.63 11.29
N VAL A 153 3.05 -6.34 11.12
CA VAL A 153 1.80 -5.87 10.49
C VAL A 153 1.68 -6.41 9.07
N LEU A 154 2.72 -6.30 8.24
CA LEU A 154 2.69 -6.76 6.86
C LEU A 154 2.50 -8.28 6.76
N ASN A 155 3.08 -9.06 7.66
CA ASN A 155 2.92 -10.51 7.65
C ASN A 155 1.51 -10.96 8.07
N HIS A 156 0.79 -10.18 8.90
CA HIS A 156 -0.51 -10.56 9.46
C HIS A 156 -1.68 -9.70 8.95
N ILE A 157 -1.44 -8.83 7.96
CA ILE A 157 -2.46 -7.92 7.44
C ILE A 157 -3.60 -8.71 6.81
N SER A 158 -4.84 -8.28 7.07
CA SER A 158 -6.00 -8.77 6.32
C SER A 158 -6.67 -7.61 5.59
N LEU A 159 -7.10 -7.87 4.37
CA LEU A 159 -7.64 -6.87 3.46
C LEU A 159 -9.13 -7.12 3.22
N SER A 160 -9.90 -6.05 3.05
CA SER A 160 -11.32 -6.19 2.77
C SER A 160 -11.59 -6.73 1.37
N GLU A 161 -12.68 -7.48 1.23
CA GLU A 161 -13.24 -7.86 -0.08
C GLU A 161 -13.77 -6.62 -0.81
N GLN A 162 -14.47 -5.75 -0.09
CA GLN A 162 -14.93 -4.48 -0.65
C GLN A 162 -13.74 -3.62 -1.05
N THR A 163 -13.81 -3.04 -2.24
CA THR A 163 -12.81 -2.11 -2.74
C THR A 163 -13.33 -0.67 -2.78
N ALA A 164 -12.40 0.28 -2.75
CA ALA A 164 -12.67 1.70 -2.90
C ALA A 164 -11.65 2.32 -3.85
N VAL A 165 -12.06 3.43 -4.48
CA VAL A 165 -11.20 4.26 -5.31
C VAL A 165 -11.05 5.62 -4.63
N HIS A 166 -9.82 6.05 -4.41
CA HIS A 166 -9.51 7.34 -3.81
C HIS A 166 -8.26 7.96 -4.45
N ASN A 167 -8.44 9.10 -5.14
CA ASN A 167 -7.37 9.78 -5.86
C ASN A 167 -6.62 8.83 -6.82
N GLY A 168 -5.35 8.53 -6.51
CA GLY A 168 -4.48 7.64 -7.27
C GLY A 168 -4.48 6.19 -6.80
N TYR A 169 -5.41 5.79 -5.92
CA TYR A 169 -5.47 4.45 -5.33
C TYR A 169 -6.77 3.74 -5.70
N THR A 170 -6.67 2.45 -6.01
CA THR A 170 -7.78 1.50 -5.99
C THR A 170 -7.36 0.25 -5.24
N GLY A 171 -8.25 -0.33 -4.45
CA GLY A 171 -7.97 -1.55 -3.71
C GLY A 171 -8.90 -1.72 -2.52
N PRO A 172 -8.54 -2.54 -1.52
CA PRO A 172 -9.33 -2.74 -0.31
C PRO A 172 -9.78 -1.42 0.31
N ALA A 173 -11.06 -1.35 0.67
CA ALA A 173 -11.66 -0.22 1.38
C ALA A 173 -11.21 -0.16 2.85
N LYS A 174 -10.90 -1.30 3.45
CA LYS A 174 -10.37 -1.43 4.82
C LYS A 174 -9.18 -2.38 4.84
N ALA A 175 -8.26 -2.14 5.77
CA ALA A 175 -7.20 -3.06 6.13
C ALA A 175 -7.24 -3.29 7.64
N VAL A 176 -7.12 -4.54 8.07
CA VAL A 176 -7.05 -4.93 9.47
C VAL A 176 -5.58 -5.13 9.82
N LEU A 177 -5.10 -4.33 10.77
CA LEU A 177 -3.71 -4.38 11.23
C LEU A 177 -3.66 -5.06 12.59
N SER A 178 -3.02 -6.22 12.64
CA SER A 178 -2.75 -6.95 13.88
C SER A 178 -1.44 -6.47 14.52
N HIS A 179 -1.21 -6.83 15.79
CA HIS A 179 0.05 -6.51 16.52
C HIS A 179 0.36 -5.02 16.67
N MET A 180 -0.68 -4.19 16.78
CA MET A 180 -0.57 -2.76 17.07
C MET A 180 -0.76 -2.50 18.56
N ALA A 181 0.09 -1.67 19.15
CA ALA A 181 -0.10 -1.09 20.47
C ALA A 181 -0.94 0.19 20.35
N ILE A 182 -1.79 0.45 21.35
CA ILE A 182 -2.65 1.64 21.46
C ILE A 182 -2.27 2.35 22.77
N PHE A 183 -2.07 3.67 22.71
CA PHE A 183 -1.65 4.53 23.82
C PHE A 183 -2.60 5.72 23.98
#